data_AF-A0A7X7YUJ9-F1
#
_entry.id   AF-A0A7X7YUJ9-F1
#
_cell.length_a   1.000
_cell.length_b   1.000
_cell.length_c   1.000
_cell.angle_alpha   90.00
_cell.angle_beta   90.00
_cell.angle_gamma   90.00
#
_symmetry.space_group_name_H-M   'P 1'
#
loop_
_entity.id
_entity.type
_entity.pdbx_description
1 polymer ?
#
loop_
_entity_poly.entity_id
_entity_poly.type
_entity_poly.pdbx_seq_one_letter_code
_entity_poly.pdbx_strand_id
1 'polypeptide(L)'
;MDPVLRKKAAQAFLTVLCPTALCVGVGAVARSTAVFTSRSGFFQLGVNAAIVGLLVLMARRWPTRLYVAAGTLITAVLAVAAARSGPRIVVHTIILMGMWVGVTWVNVKVLGLRRWGSILGPYVAWATVFAAGLFAAGAILVALFRPSDVRSSLLFYVELSVFTGIGLGMGFKVQVWLTTSLWNDPRRASDERE
;
A
#
# COMPACT_ATOMS: atom_id res chain seq x y z
N MET A 1 9.24 28.92 -3.00
CA MET A 1 8.75 27.68 -3.62
C MET A 1 7.29 27.90 -3.98
N ASP A 2 6.91 27.69 -5.24
CA ASP A 2 5.55 27.95 -5.75
C ASP A 2 4.49 27.21 -4.89
N PRO A 3 3.42 27.90 -4.41
CA PRO A 3 2.36 27.31 -3.58
C PRO A 3 1.69 26.09 -4.22
N VAL A 4 1.60 26.04 -5.56
CA VAL A 4 1.09 24.88 -6.31
C VAL A 4 2.03 23.69 -6.18
N LEU A 5 3.34 23.94 -6.24
CA LEU A 5 4.37 22.91 -6.07
C LEU A 5 4.35 22.35 -4.65
N ARG A 6 4.17 23.21 -3.63
CA ARG A 6 4.03 22.82 -2.22
C ARG A 6 2.81 21.94 -1.99
N LYS A 7 1.66 22.27 -2.61
CA LYS A 7 0.44 21.44 -2.57
C LYS A 7 0.67 20.05 -3.17
N LYS A 8 1.25 19.99 -4.37
CA LYS A 8 1.55 18.73 -5.05
C LYS A 8 2.56 17.88 -4.26
N ALA A 9 3.57 18.50 -3.65
CA ALA A 9 4.54 17.81 -2.81
C ALA A 9 3.88 17.21 -1.57
N ALA A 10 3.11 18.00 -0.81
CA ALA A 10 2.40 17.54 0.39
C ALA A 10 1.43 16.38 0.08
N GLN A 11 0.67 16.47 -1.01
CA GLN A 11 -0.20 15.38 -1.44
C GLN A 11 0.59 14.11 -1.79
N ALA A 12 1.79 14.25 -2.38
CA ALA A 12 2.69 13.12 -2.65
C ALA A 12 3.08 12.42 -1.36
N PHE A 13 3.55 13.19 -0.38
CA PHE A 13 3.98 12.68 0.91
C PHE A 13 2.83 11.99 1.64
N LEU A 14 1.66 12.61 1.70
CA LEU A 14 0.49 12.03 2.37
C LEU A 14 -0.01 10.74 1.69
N THR A 15 0.14 10.60 0.36
CA THR A 15 -0.22 9.38 -0.38
C THR A 15 0.56 8.15 0.10
N VAL A 16 1.78 8.34 0.59
CA VAL A 16 2.63 7.26 1.11
C VAL A 16 2.55 7.19 2.64
N LEU A 17 2.65 8.34 3.31
CA LEU A 17 2.80 8.40 4.77
C LEU A 17 1.53 7.96 5.51
N CYS A 18 0.35 8.41 5.08
CA CYS A 18 -0.90 8.07 5.76
C CYS A 18 -1.19 6.56 5.79
N PRO A 19 -1.15 5.83 4.64
CA PRO A 19 -1.34 4.38 4.66
C PRO A 19 -0.24 3.65 5.41
N THR A 20 1.01 4.11 5.31
CA THR A 20 2.13 3.49 6.05
C THR A 20 1.95 3.63 7.56
N ALA A 21 1.69 4.86 8.03
CA ALA A 21 1.49 5.14 9.45
C ALA A 21 0.29 4.38 10.02
N LEU A 22 -0.81 4.26 9.27
CA LEU A 22 -1.98 3.53 9.73
C LEU A 22 -1.81 2.01 9.68
N CYS A 23 -1.07 1.44 8.71
CA CYS A 23 -0.73 0.02 8.74
C CYS A 23 0.17 -0.32 9.93
N VAL A 24 1.17 0.53 10.22
CA VAL A 24 2.03 0.37 11.40
C VAL A 24 1.22 0.55 12.69
N GLY A 25 0.35 1.55 12.76
CA GLY A 25 -0.49 1.83 13.92
C GLY A 25 -1.48 0.70 14.23
N VAL A 26 -2.20 0.19 13.23
CA VAL A 26 -3.09 -0.98 13.38
C VAL A 26 -2.31 -2.19 13.85
N GLY A 27 -1.13 -2.45 13.27
CA GLY A 27 -0.25 -3.49 13.73
C GLY A 27 0.21 -3.29 15.18
N ALA A 28 0.57 -2.07 15.57
CA ALA A 28 1.05 -1.76 16.91
C ALA A 28 -0.05 -1.91 17.96
N VAL A 29 -1.31 -1.59 17.61
CA VAL A 29 -2.47 -1.85 18.47
C VAL A 29 -2.70 -3.35 18.62
N ALA A 30 -2.60 -4.12 17.53
CA ALA A 30 -2.90 -5.55 17.56
C ALA A 30 -1.77 -6.43 18.12
N ARG A 31 -0.51 -6.04 17.90
CA ARG A 31 0.69 -6.86 18.13
C ARG A 31 1.82 -6.11 18.84
N SER A 32 1.56 -4.90 19.34
CA SER A 32 2.50 -4.11 20.14
C SER A 32 3.86 -3.90 19.44
N THR A 33 4.98 -4.12 20.14
CA THR A 33 6.33 -3.90 19.61
C THR A 33 6.74 -4.89 18.53
N ALA A 34 5.94 -5.94 18.27
CA ALA A 34 6.22 -6.92 17.23
C ALA A 34 6.36 -6.26 15.84
N VAL A 35 5.61 -5.19 15.55
CA VAL A 35 5.68 -4.49 14.25
C VAL A 35 7.06 -3.89 13.98
N PHE A 36 7.83 -3.59 15.03
CA PHE A 36 9.15 -2.98 14.90
C PHE A 36 10.29 -4.01 14.90
N THR A 37 9.98 -5.30 15.05
CA THR A 37 10.98 -6.37 15.06
C THR A 37 10.96 -7.17 13.78
N SER A 38 12.11 -7.27 13.10
CA SER A 38 12.23 -8.03 11.86
C SER A 38 11.92 -9.53 12.01
N ARG A 39 12.18 -10.09 13.21
CA ARG A 39 11.92 -11.50 13.52
C ARG A 39 10.42 -11.86 13.57
N SER A 40 9.53 -10.89 13.79
CA SER A 40 8.10 -11.16 13.91
C SER A 40 7.38 -11.28 12.56
N GLY A 41 8.00 -10.79 11.49
CA GLY A 41 7.36 -10.64 10.17
C GLY A 41 6.34 -9.49 10.06
N PHE A 42 5.83 -8.94 11.17
CA PHE A 42 4.84 -7.85 11.14
C PHE A 42 5.41 -6.50 10.69
N PHE A 43 6.73 -6.33 10.66
CA PHE A 43 7.38 -5.15 10.04
C PHE A 43 6.99 -4.98 8.56
N GLN A 44 6.56 -6.08 7.91
CA GLN A 44 6.05 -6.06 6.54
C GLN A 44 4.79 -5.20 6.40
N LEU A 45 4.02 -4.95 7.47
CA LEU A 45 2.89 -4.02 7.44
C LEU A 45 3.30 -2.64 6.93
N GLY A 46 4.39 -2.10 7.47
CA GLY A 46 4.92 -0.80 7.05
C GLY A 46 5.53 -0.85 5.65
N VAL A 47 6.33 -1.88 5.35
CA VAL A 47 7.01 -2.03 4.04
C VAL A 47 5.99 -2.17 2.91
N ASN A 48 5.02 -3.07 3.07
CA ASN A 48 3.98 -3.31 2.06
C ASN A 48 3.15 -2.04 1.84
N ALA A 49 2.76 -1.36 2.92
CA ALA A 49 2.00 -0.12 2.83
C ALA A 49 2.76 1.01 2.13
N ALA A 50 4.07 1.13 2.38
CA ALA A 50 4.93 2.11 1.72
C ALA A 50 5.05 1.82 0.21
N ILE A 51 5.26 0.55 -0.16
CA ILE A 51 5.34 0.15 -1.57
C ILE A 51 4.01 0.44 -2.27
N VAL A 52 2.87 0.08 -1.67
CA VAL A 52 1.55 0.35 -2.22
C VAL A 52 1.30 1.86 -2.36
N GLY A 53 1.65 2.66 -1.35
CA GLY A 53 1.55 4.12 -1.41
C GLY A 53 2.38 4.71 -2.55
N LEU A 54 3.61 4.22 -2.77
CA LEU A 54 4.46 4.63 -3.89
C LEU A 54 3.87 4.24 -5.24
N LEU A 55 3.35 3.01 -5.36
CA LEU A 55 2.68 2.56 -6.58
C LEU A 55 1.44 3.42 -6.88
N VAL A 56 0.66 3.80 -5.87
CA VAL A 56 -0.50 4.70 -6.03
C VAL A 56 -0.04 6.07 -6.51
N LEU A 57 1.04 6.60 -5.92
CA LEU A 57 1.60 7.89 -6.32
C LEU A 57 2.07 7.87 -7.78
N MET A 58 2.81 6.83 -8.17
CA MET A 58 3.25 6.63 -9.55
C MET A 58 2.06 6.48 -10.50
N ALA A 59 1.09 5.64 -10.17
CA ALA A 59 -0.12 5.44 -10.98
C ALA A 59 -0.93 6.72 -11.16
N ARG A 60 -0.97 7.61 -10.16
CA ARG A 60 -1.65 8.91 -10.29
C ARG A 60 -0.91 9.87 -11.22
N ARG A 61 0.43 9.84 -11.22
CA ARG A 61 1.25 10.85 -11.91
C ARG A 61 1.73 10.44 -13.29
N TRP A 62 1.92 9.15 -13.53
CA TRP A 62 2.58 8.67 -14.73
C TRP A 62 1.58 8.10 -15.73
N PRO A 63 1.84 8.20 -17.05
CA PRO A 63 1.07 7.48 -18.06
C PRO A 63 1.22 5.97 -17.84
N THR A 64 0.22 5.20 -18.28
CA THR A 64 0.18 3.74 -18.08
C THR A 64 1.45 3.04 -18.51
N ARG A 65 2.04 3.42 -19.65
CA ARG A 65 3.29 2.81 -20.15
C ARG A 65 4.45 2.97 -19.16
N LEU A 66 4.66 4.17 -18.62
CA LEU A 66 5.72 4.45 -17.65
C LEU A 66 5.45 3.75 -16.32
N TYR A 67 4.18 3.70 -15.89
CA TYR A 67 3.79 2.98 -14.68
C TYR A 67 4.11 1.48 -14.78
N VAL A 68 3.73 0.83 -15.88
CA VAL A 68 4.02 -0.59 -16.08
C VAL A 68 5.53 -0.83 -16.16
N ALA A 69 6.27 -0.03 -16.94
CA ALA A 69 7.72 -0.16 -17.05
C ALA A 69 8.43 -0.02 -15.67
N ALA A 70 8.01 0.94 -14.86
CA ALA A 70 8.54 1.11 -13.52
C ALA A 70 8.14 -0.04 -12.58
N GLY A 71 6.89 -0.50 -12.64
CA GLY A 71 6.42 -1.66 -11.88
C GLY A 71 7.22 -2.92 -12.21
N THR A 72 7.51 -3.15 -13.51
CA THR A 72 8.36 -4.26 -13.94
C THR A 72 9.80 -4.11 -13.45
N LEU A 73 10.35 -2.89 -13.49
CA LEU A 73 11.71 -2.62 -13.01
C LEU A 73 11.82 -2.86 -11.50
N ILE A 74 10.89 -2.34 -10.71
CA ILE A 74 10.85 -2.56 -9.25
C ILE A 74 10.73 -4.06 -8.95
N THR A 75 9.87 -4.77 -9.68
CA THR A 75 9.72 -6.22 -9.54
C THR A 75 11.03 -6.95 -9.82
N ALA A 76 11.73 -6.59 -10.89
CA ALA A 76 13.02 -7.18 -11.24
C ALA A 76 14.10 -6.88 -10.18
N VAL A 77 14.19 -5.64 -9.69
CA VAL A 77 15.14 -5.25 -8.63
C VAL A 77 14.88 -6.04 -7.35
N LEU A 78 13.61 -6.14 -6.92
CA LEU A 78 13.24 -6.90 -5.72
C LEU A 78 13.47 -8.41 -5.90
N ALA A 79 13.21 -8.95 -7.09
CA ALA A 79 13.49 -10.34 -7.43
C ALA A 79 15.00 -10.65 -7.36
N VAL A 80 15.85 -9.76 -7.90
CA VAL A 80 17.31 -9.90 -7.81
C VAL A 80 17.78 -9.78 -6.36
N ALA A 81 17.25 -8.83 -5.60
CA ALA A 81 17.57 -8.69 -4.17
C ALA A 81 17.17 -9.95 -3.37
N ALA A 82 16.05 -10.59 -3.74
CA ALA A 82 15.56 -11.82 -3.13
C ALA A 82 16.30 -13.09 -3.60
N ALA A 83 17.16 -13.01 -4.62
CA ALA A 83 17.79 -14.19 -5.22
C ALA A 83 18.63 -14.99 -4.22
N ARG A 84 19.32 -14.30 -3.31
CA ARG A 84 20.13 -14.94 -2.25
C ARG A 84 19.28 -15.70 -1.22
N SER A 85 17.99 -15.42 -1.15
CA SER A 85 17.04 -16.09 -0.26
C SER A 85 16.42 -17.35 -0.92
N GLY A 86 16.71 -17.60 -2.20
CA GLY A 86 16.33 -18.80 -2.94
C GLY A 86 15.28 -18.55 -4.04
N PRO A 87 15.24 -19.40 -5.08
CA PRO A 87 14.42 -19.19 -6.29
C PRO A 87 12.92 -19.10 -5.98
N ARG A 88 12.55 -19.72 -4.88
CA ARG A 88 11.18 -19.91 -4.43
C ARG A 88 10.67 -18.60 -3.77
N ILE A 89 11.55 -17.84 -3.10
CA ILE A 89 11.23 -16.51 -2.54
C ILE A 89 11.15 -15.49 -3.68
N VAL A 90 12.02 -15.62 -4.68
CA VAL A 90 11.96 -14.82 -5.91
C VAL A 90 10.60 -14.94 -6.59
N VAL A 91 10.08 -16.16 -6.76
CA VAL A 91 8.75 -16.39 -7.35
C VAL A 91 7.65 -15.71 -6.54
N HIS A 92 7.66 -15.85 -5.21
CA HIS A 92 6.68 -15.16 -4.35
C HIS A 92 6.78 -13.63 -4.49
N THR A 93 7.98 -13.06 -4.51
CA THR A 93 8.20 -11.62 -4.70
C THR A 93 7.65 -11.15 -6.04
N ILE A 94 7.87 -11.90 -7.12
CA ILE A 94 7.34 -11.58 -8.45
C ILE A 94 5.81 -11.59 -8.45
N ILE A 95 5.19 -12.63 -7.88
CA ILE A 95 3.72 -12.75 -7.80
C ILE A 95 3.14 -11.60 -6.98
N LEU A 96 3.70 -11.33 -5.80
CA LEU A 96 3.23 -10.29 -4.89
C LEU A 96 3.34 -8.90 -5.53
N MET A 97 4.49 -8.58 -6.11
CA MET A 97 4.69 -7.28 -6.78
C MET A 97 3.83 -7.13 -8.03
N GLY A 98 3.75 -8.17 -8.86
CA GLY A 98 2.87 -8.17 -10.03
C GLY A 98 1.43 -7.92 -9.65
N MET A 99 0.97 -8.55 -8.57
CA MET A 99 -0.36 -8.31 -8.01
C MET A 99 -0.54 -6.87 -7.53
N TRP A 100 0.40 -6.32 -6.73
CA TRP A 100 0.27 -4.95 -6.24
C TRP A 100 0.26 -3.92 -7.37
N VAL A 101 1.11 -4.11 -8.39
CA VAL A 101 1.13 -3.28 -9.59
C VAL A 101 -0.22 -3.36 -10.32
N GLY A 102 -0.73 -4.58 -10.54
CA GLY A 102 -2.02 -4.80 -11.21
C GLY A 102 -3.20 -4.20 -10.44
N VAL A 103 -3.32 -4.49 -9.14
CA VAL A 103 -4.40 -3.98 -8.29
C VAL A 103 -4.36 -2.46 -8.23
N THR A 104 -3.18 -1.87 -8.03
CA THR A 104 -3.04 -0.41 -7.99
C THR A 104 -3.38 0.21 -9.33
N TRP A 105 -2.96 -0.40 -10.43
CA TRP A 105 -3.33 0.06 -11.77
C TRP A 105 -4.83 0.03 -11.99
N VAL A 106 -5.50 -1.10 -11.73
CA VAL A 106 -6.96 -1.23 -11.88
C VAL A 106 -7.65 -0.18 -11.02
N ASN A 107 -7.27 -0.05 -9.76
CA ASN A 107 -7.95 0.86 -8.85
C ASN A 107 -7.72 2.34 -9.19
N VAL A 108 -6.51 2.72 -9.59
CA VAL A 108 -6.17 4.13 -9.85
C VAL A 108 -6.47 4.56 -11.28
N LYS A 109 -6.18 3.71 -12.28
CA LYS A 109 -6.32 4.05 -13.71
C LYS A 109 -7.65 3.62 -14.31
N VAL A 110 -8.16 2.43 -13.95
CA VAL A 110 -9.41 1.90 -14.53
C VAL A 110 -10.61 2.40 -13.74
N LEU A 111 -10.63 2.17 -12.42
CA LEU A 111 -11.75 2.54 -11.54
C LEU A 111 -11.70 4.03 -11.16
N GLY A 112 -10.49 4.59 -11.01
CA GLY A 112 -10.24 5.97 -10.61
C GLY A 112 -10.68 7.07 -11.59
N LEU A 113 -11.26 6.73 -12.74
CA LEU A 113 -11.85 7.70 -13.68
C LEU A 113 -13.27 8.16 -13.30
N ARG A 114 -13.95 7.53 -12.33
CA ARG A 114 -15.34 7.89 -11.95
C ARG A 114 -15.49 8.22 -10.47
N ARG A 115 -15.22 9.47 -10.07
CA ARG A 115 -15.75 10.16 -8.85
C ARG A 115 -15.87 9.28 -7.57
N TRP A 116 -14.76 9.02 -6.86
CA TRP A 116 -14.75 8.26 -5.59
C TRP A 116 -14.73 9.18 -4.35
N GLY A 117 -15.28 10.39 -4.46
CA GLY A 117 -15.04 11.50 -3.52
C GLY A 117 -15.82 11.53 -2.21
N SER A 118 -16.69 10.56 -1.91
CA SER A 118 -17.53 10.64 -0.69
C SER A 118 -17.95 9.30 -0.06
N ILE A 119 -17.80 8.17 -0.75
CA ILE A 119 -18.40 6.90 -0.34
C ILE A 119 -17.34 6.02 0.34
N LEU A 120 -17.70 5.32 1.42
CA LEU A 120 -16.80 4.42 2.16
C LEU A 120 -16.37 3.19 1.32
N GLY A 121 -17.25 2.73 0.43
CA GLY A 121 -17.08 1.57 -0.46
C GLY A 121 -15.74 1.50 -1.19
N PRO A 122 -15.27 2.59 -1.84
CA PRO A 122 -13.89 2.82 -2.25
C PRO A 122 -12.79 2.20 -1.41
N TYR A 123 -12.76 2.58 -0.14
CA TYR A 123 -11.67 2.23 0.76
C TYR A 123 -11.80 0.80 1.26
N VAL A 124 -13.04 0.29 1.34
CA VAL A 124 -13.33 -1.11 1.66
C VAL A 124 -12.93 -2.03 0.50
N ALA A 125 -13.18 -1.64 -0.74
CA ALA A 125 -12.72 -2.38 -1.92
C ALA A 125 -11.18 -2.43 -1.98
N TRP A 126 -10.51 -1.32 -1.69
CA TRP A 126 -9.05 -1.29 -1.53
C TRP A 126 -8.58 -2.24 -0.43
N ALA A 127 -9.14 -2.14 0.76
CA ALA A 127 -8.79 -2.98 1.89
C ALA A 127 -8.95 -4.48 1.58
N THR A 128 -10.09 -4.85 0.99
CA THR A 128 -10.43 -6.25 0.69
C THR A 128 -9.58 -6.83 -0.42
N VAL A 129 -9.37 -6.11 -1.54
CA VAL A 129 -8.53 -6.62 -2.64
C VAL A 129 -7.08 -6.78 -2.21
N PHE A 130 -6.54 -5.84 -1.42
CA PHE A 130 -5.18 -5.98 -0.88
C PHE A 130 -5.05 -7.11 0.14
N ALA A 131 -6.02 -7.24 1.05
CA ALA A 131 -6.04 -8.35 2.01
C ALA A 131 -6.13 -9.71 1.29
N ALA A 132 -7.05 -9.87 0.34
CA ALA A 132 -7.19 -11.09 -0.44
C ALA A 132 -5.89 -11.42 -1.20
N GLY A 133 -5.22 -10.40 -1.74
CA GLY A 133 -3.96 -10.57 -2.45
C GLY A 133 -2.78 -11.01 -1.61
N LEU A 134 -2.59 -10.33 -0.47
CA LEU A 134 -1.58 -10.72 0.51
C LEU A 134 -1.84 -12.13 1.03
N PHE A 135 -3.10 -12.48 1.26
CA PHE A 135 -3.47 -13.81 1.71
C PHE A 135 -3.18 -14.86 0.65
N ALA A 136 -3.56 -14.62 -0.62
CA ALA A 136 -3.28 -15.53 -1.72
C ALA A 136 -1.76 -15.73 -1.92
N ALA A 137 -0.98 -14.64 -1.91
CA ALA A 137 0.47 -14.72 -2.03
C ALA A 137 1.10 -15.49 -0.85
N GLY A 138 0.59 -15.28 0.37
CA GLY A 138 0.98 -16.01 1.56
C GLY A 138 0.62 -17.49 1.48
N ALA A 139 -0.59 -17.84 1.05
CA ALA A 139 -1.05 -19.21 0.86
C ALA A 139 -0.22 -19.96 -0.20
N ILE A 140 0.13 -19.29 -1.30
CA ILE A 140 1.05 -19.85 -2.32
C ILE A 140 2.42 -20.13 -1.70
N LEU A 141 2.94 -19.22 -0.86
CA LEU A 141 4.21 -19.43 -0.17
C LEU A 141 4.11 -20.60 0.82
N VAL A 142 3.03 -20.70 1.60
CA VAL A 142 2.82 -21.84 2.52
C VAL A 142 2.77 -23.17 1.75
N ALA A 143 2.02 -23.23 0.66
CA ALA A 143 1.90 -24.40 -0.19
C ALA A 143 3.24 -24.82 -0.83
N LEU A 144 4.08 -23.86 -1.21
CA LEU A 144 5.39 -24.11 -1.83
C LEU A 144 6.50 -24.46 -0.82
N PHE A 145 6.36 -24.14 0.46
CA PHE A 145 7.50 -24.17 1.40
C PHE A 145 7.33 -24.98 2.69
N ARG A 146 6.14 -25.10 3.28
CA ARG A 146 5.99 -25.74 4.60
C ARG A 146 4.64 -26.44 4.79
N PRO A 147 4.45 -27.66 4.24
CA PRO A 147 3.25 -28.45 4.50
C PRO A 147 3.12 -28.90 5.97
N SER A 148 4.21 -28.91 6.75
CA SER A 148 4.20 -29.33 8.16
C SER A 148 3.71 -28.27 9.15
N ASP A 149 3.86 -26.97 8.83
CA ASP A 149 3.50 -25.82 9.69
C ASP A 149 2.44 -24.92 9.02
N VAL A 150 1.55 -25.52 8.23
CA VAL A 150 0.57 -24.80 7.41
C VAL A 150 -0.33 -23.91 8.26
N ARG A 151 -0.78 -24.41 9.43
CA ARG A 151 -1.78 -23.70 10.25
C ARG A 151 -1.24 -22.40 10.85
N SER A 152 -0.07 -22.43 11.49
CA SER A 152 0.54 -21.24 12.10
C SER A 152 0.97 -20.22 11.05
N SER A 153 1.50 -20.69 9.91
CA SER A 153 1.90 -19.84 8.80
C SER A 153 0.69 -19.17 8.12
N LEU A 154 -0.40 -19.91 7.92
CA LEU A 154 -1.64 -19.34 7.39
C LEU A 154 -2.25 -18.31 8.33
N LEU A 155 -2.32 -18.59 9.64
CA LEU A 155 -2.81 -17.62 10.62
C LEU A 155 -2.02 -16.31 10.59
N PHE A 156 -0.69 -16.39 10.52
CA PHE A 156 0.16 -15.22 10.35
C PHE A 156 -0.19 -14.43 9.06
N TYR A 157 -0.35 -15.10 7.93
CA TYR A 157 -0.71 -14.44 6.67
C TYR A 157 -2.13 -13.87 6.68
N VAL A 158 -3.09 -14.52 7.35
CA VAL A 158 -4.44 -13.97 7.55
C VAL A 158 -4.35 -12.67 8.33
N GLU A 159 -3.67 -12.67 9.47
CA GLU A 159 -3.52 -11.48 10.30
C GLU A 159 -2.79 -10.36 9.58
N LEU A 160 -1.67 -10.67 8.92
CA LEU A 160 -0.93 -9.70 8.12
C LEU A 160 -1.80 -9.08 7.03
N SER A 161 -2.61 -9.90 6.36
CA SER A 161 -3.51 -9.47 5.29
C SER A 161 -4.64 -8.58 5.81
N VAL A 162 -5.28 -8.97 6.90
CA VAL A 162 -6.36 -8.22 7.54
C VAL A 162 -5.85 -6.88 8.04
N PHE A 163 -4.75 -6.86 8.78
CA PHE A 163 -4.18 -5.62 9.32
C PHE A 163 -3.68 -4.69 8.22
N THR A 164 -3.06 -5.22 7.16
CA THR A 164 -2.65 -4.40 6.01
C THR A 164 -3.87 -3.84 5.29
N GLY A 165 -4.90 -4.65 5.05
CA GLY A 165 -6.13 -4.20 4.40
C GLY A 165 -6.80 -3.06 5.16
N ILE A 166 -7.01 -3.24 6.47
CA ILE A 166 -7.59 -2.21 7.35
C ILE A 166 -6.73 -0.94 7.35
N GLY A 167 -5.42 -1.09 7.54
CA GLY A 167 -4.48 0.02 7.59
C GLY A 167 -4.43 0.82 6.28
N LEU A 168 -4.45 0.15 5.12
CA LEU A 168 -4.50 0.79 3.81
C LEU A 168 -5.83 1.53 3.58
N GLY A 169 -6.96 0.87 3.91
CA GLY A 169 -8.29 1.47 3.75
C GLY A 169 -8.45 2.74 4.60
N MET A 170 -8.11 2.67 5.89
CA MET A 170 -8.10 3.83 6.77
C MET A 170 -7.07 4.88 6.30
N GLY A 171 -5.88 4.40 5.90
CA GLY A 171 -4.78 5.16 5.32
C GLY A 171 -5.19 6.14 4.24
N PHE A 172 -5.77 5.59 3.17
CA PHE A 172 -6.21 6.38 2.03
C PHE A 172 -7.42 7.26 2.35
N LYS A 173 -8.31 6.84 3.26
CA LYS A 173 -9.43 7.68 3.70
C LYS A 173 -8.92 8.91 4.46
N VAL A 174 -8.00 8.74 5.41
CA VAL A 174 -7.37 9.85 6.15
C VAL A 174 -6.57 10.75 5.22
N GLN A 175 -5.84 10.16 4.26
CA GLN A 175 -5.12 10.93 3.22
C GLN A 175 -6.07 11.86 2.46
N VAL A 176 -7.23 11.36 2.02
CA VAL A 176 -8.22 12.17 1.30
C VAL A 176 -8.78 13.26 2.22
N TRP A 177 -9.20 12.90 3.44
CA TRP A 177 -9.74 13.84 4.42
C TRP A 177 -8.76 14.99 4.75
N LEU A 178 -7.49 14.68 5.02
CA LEU A 178 -6.44 15.67 5.26
C LEU A 178 -6.24 16.57 4.05
N THR A 179 -6.18 15.99 2.84
CA THR A 179 -6.02 16.79 1.63
C THR A 179 -7.21 17.69 1.33
N THR A 180 -8.43 17.29 1.69
CA THR A 180 -9.61 18.16 1.56
C THR A 180 -9.63 19.24 2.63
N SER A 181 -9.32 18.92 3.89
CA SER A 181 -9.37 19.86 5.00
C SER A 181 -8.28 20.93 4.92
N LEU A 182 -7.04 20.55 4.57
CA LEU A 182 -5.91 21.48 4.50
C LEU A 182 -5.96 22.44 3.30
N TRP A 183 -6.82 22.16 2.31
CA TRP A 183 -6.90 22.93 1.07
C TRP A 183 -8.25 23.58 0.80
N ASN A 184 -9.31 23.21 1.51
CA ASN A 184 -10.60 23.90 1.48
C ASN A 184 -10.81 24.84 2.67
N ASP A 185 -9.78 25.14 3.48
CA ASP A 185 -9.93 26.04 4.61
C ASP A 185 -10.12 27.50 4.12
N PRO A 186 -11.31 28.10 4.29
CA PRO A 186 -11.62 29.44 3.79
C PRO A 186 -10.75 30.52 4.44
N ARG A 187 -10.08 30.24 5.57
CA ARG A 187 -9.21 31.19 6.28
C ARG A 187 -7.91 31.51 5.55
N ARG A 188 -7.44 30.67 4.62
CA ARG A 188 -6.27 31.01 3.78
C ARG A 188 -6.62 31.90 2.60
N ALA A 189 -7.90 31.98 2.22
CA ALA A 189 -8.34 32.83 1.12
C ALA A 189 -8.51 34.30 1.53
N SER A 190 -8.56 34.59 2.83
CA SER A 190 -8.55 35.95 3.39
C SER A 190 -7.14 36.52 3.53
N ASP A 191 -6.13 35.70 3.88
CA ASP A 191 -4.74 36.15 4.05
C ASP A 191 -4.00 36.40 2.72
N GLU A 192 -4.51 35.90 1.59
CA GLU A 192 -3.95 36.17 0.25
C GLU A 192 -4.61 37.39 -0.44
N ARG A 193 -5.53 38.09 0.24
CA ARG A 193 -6.23 39.29 -0.29
C ARG A 193 -5.86 40.60 0.41
N GLU A 194 -4.97 40.56 1.40
CA GLU A 194 -4.32 41.73 2.00
C GLU A 194 -2.87 41.84 1.52
#